data_AF-A0A960Y6B0-F1
#
_entry.id   AF-A0A960Y6B0-F1
#
_cell.length_a   1.000
_cell.length_b   1.000
_cell.length_c   1.000
_cell.angle_alpha   90.00
_cell.angle_beta   90.00
_cell.angle_gamma   90.00
#
_symmetry.space_group_name_H-M   'P 1'
#
loop_
_entity.id
_entity.type
_entity.pdbx_description
1 polymer ?
#
loop_
_entity_poly.entity_id
_entity_poly.type
_entity_poly.pdbx_seq_one_letter_code
_entity_poly.pdbx_strand_id
1 'polypeptide(L)'
;LPVAAPVVVYYAIYWSVGQPEAFLTVGSMLLGIVVTGLFVALSMTSGGGAWDNAKKYIEDGHYGGKGSEAHKAAVTGDTVGDPYKDTAGPAINPMIKIANIVALLLLAILSNRF
;
A
#
# COMPACT_ATOMS: atom_id res chain seq x y z
N LEU A 1 9.56 -5.17 5.67
CA LEU A 1 8.60 -6.17 5.14
C LEU A 1 8.79 -6.49 3.64
N PRO A 2 8.77 -5.53 2.69
CA PRO A 2 8.77 -5.86 1.24
C PRO A 2 10.01 -6.58 0.74
N VAL A 3 11.16 -6.41 1.42
CA VAL A 3 12.39 -7.15 1.13
C VAL A 3 12.34 -8.57 1.70
N ALA A 4 11.83 -8.73 2.91
CA ALA A 4 11.84 -10.02 3.60
C ALA A 4 10.77 -10.97 3.05
N ALA A 5 9.59 -10.46 2.67
CA ALA A 5 8.44 -11.29 2.30
C ALA A 5 8.72 -12.27 1.14
N PRO A 6 9.31 -11.85 -0.01
CA PRO A 6 9.62 -12.80 -1.09
C PRO A 6 10.57 -13.92 -0.65
N VAL A 7 11.57 -13.58 0.18
CA VAL A 7 12.57 -14.54 0.67
C VAL A 7 11.95 -15.53 1.66
N VAL A 8 11.20 -15.02 2.63
CA VAL A 8 10.56 -15.85 3.66
C VAL A 8 9.53 -16.79 3.03
N VAL A 9 8.67 -16.27 2.14
CA VAL A 9 7.66 -17.09 1.45
C VAL A 9 8.32 -18.17 0.60
N TYR A 10 9.37 -17.83 -0.17
CA TYR A 10 10.09 -18.81 -0.97
C TYR A 10 10.62 -19.96 -0.11
N TYR A 11 11.40 -19.66 0.93
CA TYR A 11 12.03 -20.71 1.73
C TYR A 11 11.00 -21.52 2.51
N ALA A 12 9.97 -20.88 3.09
CA ALA A 12 8.92 -21.60 3.81
C ALA A 12 8.22 -22.65 2.94
N ILE A 13 7.92 -22.31 1.69
CA ILE A 13 7.28 -23.23 0.75
C ILE A 13 8.29 -24.25 0.21
N TYR A 14 9.52 -23.83 -0.07
CA TYR A 14 10.59 -24.72 -0.52
C TYR A 14 10.81 -25.90 0.43
N TRP A 15 10.88 -25.64 1.74
CA TRP A 15 11.04 -26.68 2.76
C TRP A 15 9.83 -27.62 2.87
N SER A 16 8.66 -27.19 2.41
CA SER A 16 7.41 -27.94 2.55
C SER A 16 7.10 -28.82 1.34
N VAL A 17 7.23 -28.27 0.13
CA VAL A 17 6.74 -28.89 -1.11
C VAL A 17 7.73 -28.87 -2.27
N GLY A 18 8.83 -28.12 -2.16
CA GLY A 18 9.86 -28.06 -3.19
C GLY A 18 9.91 -26.74 -3.98
N GLN A 19 10.86 -26.68 -4.90
CA GLN A 19 11.27 -25.45 -5.57
C GLN A 19 10.27 -24.90 -6.61
N PRO A 20 9.64 -25.72 -7.48
CA PRO A 20 8.67 -25.21 -8.45
C PRO A 20 7.50 -24.50 -7.77
N GLU A 21 6.92 -25.13 -6.75
CA GLU A 21 5.79 -24.62 -5.96
C GLU A 21 6.17 -23.37 -5.18
N ALA A 22 7.42 -23.28 -4.70
CA ALA A 22 7.94 -22.10 -4.03
C ALA A 22 7.96 -20.88 -4.96
N PHE A 23 8.46 -21.03 -6.20
CA PHE A 23 8.46 -19.93 -7.17
C PHE A 23 7.04 -19.54 -7.60
N LEU A 24 6.16 -20.52 -7.82
CA LEU A 24 4.75 -20.25 -8.13
C LEU A 24 4.07 -19.44 -7.02
N THR A 25 4.31 -19.82 -5.75
CA THR A 25 3.73 -19.12 -4.60
C THR A 25 4.25 -17.69 -4.47
N VAL A 26 5.54 -17.46 -4.69
CA VAL A 26 6.10 -16.09 -4.74
C VAL A 26 5.44 -15.28 -5.86
N GLY A 27 5.25 -15.86 -7.04
CA GLY A 27 4.54 -15.22 -8.15
C GLY A 27 3.09 -14.86 -7.81
N SER A 28 2.34 -15.78 -7.19
CA SER A 28 0.97 -15.53 -6.72
C SER A 28 0.91 -14.44 -5.65
N MET A 29 1.90 -14.42 -4.73
CA MET A 29 2.01 -13.37 -3.72
C MET A 29 2.21 -11.99 -4.37
N LEU A 30 3.09 -11.87 -5.37
CA LEU A 30 3.30 -10.61 -6.08
C LEU A 30 2.03 -10.13 -6.76
N LEU A 31 1.28 -11.03 -7.43
CA LEU A 31 -0.01 -10.69 -8.03
C LEU A 31 -0.97 -10.11 -6.99
N GLY A 32 -1.09 -10.76 -5.83
CA GLY A 32 -1.91 -10.29 -4.72
C GLY A 32 -1.50 -8.91 -4.23
N ILE A 33 -0.20 -8.70 -4.00
CA ILE A 33 0.35 -7.41 -3.53
C ILE A 33 0.08 -6.28 -4.54
N VAL A 34 0.24 -6.54 -5.84
CA VAL A 34 0.02 -5.54 -6.89
C VAL A 34 -1.45 -5.15 -6.97
N VAL A 35 -2.36 -6.12 -7.08
CA VAL A 35 -3.79 -5.85 -7.25
C VAL A 35 -4.34 -5.16 -6.01
N THR A 36 -4.11 -5.71 -4.82
CA THR A 36 -4.63 -5.12 -3.57
C THR A 36 -3.97 -3.79 -3.24
N GLY A 37 -2.65 -3.72 -3.37
CA GLY A 37 -1.88 -2.52 -3.07
C GLY A 37 -2.26 -1.34 -3.96
N LEU A 38 -2.51 -1.57 -5.26
CA LEU A 38 -2.95 -0.50 -6.17
C LEU A 38 -4.26 0.15 -5.69
N PHE A 39 -5.29 -0.66 -5.43
CA PHE A 39 -6.59 -0.13 -5.02
C PHE A 39 -6.55 0.55 -3.66
N VAL A 40 -5.78 0.00 -2.70
CA VAL A 40 -5.59 0.61 -1.39
C VAL A 40 -4.81 1.92 -1.48
N ALA A 41 -3.74 1.99 -2.28
CA ALA A 41 -2.98 3.21 -2.46
C ALA A 41 -3.84 4.35 -3.02
N LEU A 42 -4.67 4.04 -4.02
CA LEU A 42 -5.61 4.99 -4.61
C LEU A 42 -6.67 5.43 -3.62
N SER A 43 -7.30 4.51 -2.89
CA SER A 43 -8.35 4.86 -1.93
C SER A 43 -7.82 5.71 -0.77
N MET A 44 -6.63 5.41 -0.24
CA MET A 44 -6.01 6.19 0.84
C MET A 44 -5.63 7.60 0.38
N THR A 45 -5.02 7.73 -0.80
CA THR A 45 -4.58 9.02 -1.32
C THR A 45 -5.76 9.91 -1.68
N SER A 46 -6.73 9.36 -2.43
CA SER A 46 -7.93 10.11 -2.83
C SER A 46 -8.86 10.40 -1.66
N GLY A 47 -9.03 9.45 -0.73
CA GLY A 47 -9.88 9.61 0.45
C GLY A 47 -9.34 10.68 1.40
N GLY A 48 -8.04 10.65 1.71
CA GLY A 48 -7.43 11.69 2.53
C GLY A 48 -7.45 13.07 1.85
N GLY A 49 -7.21 13.13 0.54
CA GLY A 49 -7.34 14.38 -0.22
C GLY A 49 -8.78 14.93 -0.24
N ALA A 50 -9.79 14.04 -0.28
CA ALA A 50 -11.19 14.45 -0.21
C ALA A 50 -11.53 15.07 1.15
N TRP A 51 -11.04 14.52 2.26
CA TRP A 51 -11.24 15.09 3.59
C TRP A 51 -10.56 16.47 3.75
N ASP A 52 -9.34 16.65 3.25
CA ASP A 52 -8.67 17.97 3.26
C ASP A 52 -9.44 19.01 2.44
N ASN A 53 -9.89 18.63 1.24
CA ASN A 53 -10.65 19.52 0.38
C ASN A 53 -12.02 19.86 0.98
N ALA A 54 -12.68 18.91 1.65
CA ALA A 54 -13.93 19.17 2.36
C ALA A 54 -13.73 20.14 3.53
N LYS A 55 -12.64 19.99 4.29
CA LYS A 55 -12.26 20.95 5.33
C LYS A 55 -12.05 22.34 4.74
N LYS A 56 -11.21 22.48 3.70
CA LYS A 56 -10.96 23.75 3.01
C LYS A 56 -12.24 24.40 2.47
N TYR A 57 -13.14 23.61 1.90
CA TYR A 57 -14.42 24.11 1.41
C TYR A 57 -15.28 24.73 2.53
N ILE A 58 -15.29 24.12 3.72
CA ILE A 58 -15.97 24.68 4.90
C ILE A 58 -15.21 25.91 5.43
N GLU A 59 -13.87 25.89 5.40
CA GLU A 59 -13.03 27.03 5.78
C GLU A 59 -13.31 28.28 4.92
N ASP A 60 -13.71 28.10 3.65
CA ASP A 60 -14.09 29.17 2.72
C ASP A 60 -15.48 29.77 3.01
N GLY A 61 -16.17 29.33 4.06
CA GLY A 61 -17.44 29.90 4.53
C GLY A 61 -18.67 29.04 4.28
N HIS A 62 -18.53 27.91 3.61
CA HIS A 62 -19.63 26.95 3.44
C HIS A 62 -19.95 26.26 4.77
N TYR A 63 -21.22 25.89 4.97
CA TYR A 63 -21.69 25.17 6.16
C TYR A 63 -21.26 25.81 7.50
N GLY A 64 -21.29 27.14 7.57
CA GLY A 64 -21.04 27.90 8.80
C GLY A 64 -19.60 28.36 9.01
N GLY A 65 -18.66 28.03 8.11
CA GLY A 65 -17.32 28.60 8.14
C GLY A 65 -16.43 28.07 9.27
N LYS A 66 -15.26 28.70 9.43
CA LYS A 66 -14.29 28.36 10.49
C LYS A 66 -14.90 28.49 11.88
N GLY A 67 -14.65 27.46 12.70
CA GLY A 67 -15.11 27.39 14.09
C GLY A 67 -16.51 26.80 14.27
N SER A 68 -17.24 26.53 13.19
CA SER A 68 -18.52 25.82 13.23
C SER A 68 -18.36 24.36 13.66
N GLU A 69 -19.46 23.72 14.05
CA GLU A 69 -19.46 22.28 14.34
C GLU A 69 -19.09 21.45 13.10
N ALA A 70 -19.51 21.89 11.91
CA ALA A 70 -19.10 21.26 10.64
C ALA A 70 -17.59 21.37 10.42
N HIS A 71 -16.98 22.51 10.74
CA HIS A 71 -15.54 22.71 10.65
C HIS A 71 -14.78 21.77 11.60
N LYS A 72 -15.22 21.64 12.86
CA LYS A 72 -14.59 20.71 13.83
C LYS A 72 -14.65 19.26 13.37
N ALA A 73 -15.79 18.85 12.81
CA ALA A 73 -15.95 17.51 12.23
C ALA A 73 -15.01 17.29 11.03
N ALA A 74 -14.91 18.28 10.14
CA ALA A 74 -14.04 18.20 8.97
C ALA A 74 -12.54 18.17 9.33
N VAL A 75 -12.12 18.92 10.36
CA VAL A 75 -10.76 18.86 10.90
C VAL A 75 -10.44 17.45 11.42
N THR A 76 -11.40 16.80 12.09
CA THR A 76 -11.23 15.42 12.55
C THR A 76 -11.05 14.45 11.37
N GLY A 77 -11.87 14.61 10.32
CA GLY A 77 -11.74 13.81 9.09
C GLY A 77 -10.38 14.00 8.39
N ASP A 78 -9.91 15.24 8.26
CA ASP A 78 -8.61 15.53 7.66
C ASP A 78 -7.44 14.97 8.50
N THR A 79 -7.54 15.06 9.84
CA THR A 79 -6.54 14.46 10.74
C THR A 79 -6.41 12.95 10.56
N VAL A 80 -7.53 12.25 10.30
CA VAL A 80 -7.53 10.82 9.95
C VAL A 80 -6.98 10.60 8.54
N GLY A 81 -7.23 11.52 7.62
CA GLY A 81 -6.78 11.49 6.23
C GLY A 81 -5.30 11.79 6.02
N ASP A 82 -4.65 12.56 6.91
CA ASP A 82 -3.25 12.98 6.77
C ASP A 82 -2.28 11.78 6.69
N PRO A 83 -2.33 10.78 7.61
CA PRO A 83 -1.49 9.59 7.46
C PRO A 83 -1.78 8.81 6.19
N TYR A 84 -3.01 8.88 5.66
CA TYR A 84 -3.43 8.12 4.48
C TYR A 84 -2.91 8.76 3.19
N LYS A 85 -3.07 10.08 3.03
CA LYS A 85 -2.69 10.79 1.79
C LYS A 85 -1.20 11.13 1.73
N ASP A 86 -0.54 11.39 2.86
CA ASP A 86 0.84 11.89 2.87
C ASP A 86 1.87 10.81 3.18
N THR A 87 1.45 9.71 3.81
CA THR A 87 2.38 8.65 4.24
C THR A 87 2.03 7.29 3.63
N ALA A 88 0.93 6.68 4.05
CA ALA A 88 0.64 5.28 3.72
C ALA A 88 0.29 5.07 2.24
N GLY A 89 -0.61 5.89 1.67
CA GLY A 89 -1.02 5.82 0.27
C GLY A 89 0.17 5.91 -0.69
N PRO A 90 0.98 6.98 -0.63
CA PRO A 90 2.17 7.12 -1.46
C PRO A 90 3.22 6.02 -1.23
N ALA A 91 3.39 5.52 0.00
CA ALA A 91 4.38 4.50 0.35
C ALA A 91 4.09 3.10 -0.23
N ILE A 92 2.85 2.82 -0.62
CA ILE A 92 2.51 1.52 -1.21
C ILE A 92 3.18 1.30 -2.58
N ASN A 93 3.31 2.35 -3.40
CA ASN A 93 3.95 2.25 -4.72
C ASN A 93 5.44 1.80 -4.65
N PRO A 94 6.32 2.45 -3.87
CA PRO A 94 7.68 1.96 -3.70
C PRO A 94 7.74 0.60 -3.00
N MET A 95 6.80 0.29 -2.10
CA MET A 95 6.71 -1.02 -1.45
C MET A 95 6.47 -2.15 -2.46
N ILE A 96 5.53 -1.99 -3.39
CA ILE A 96 5.27 -2.92 -4.50
C ILE A 96 6.52 -3.08 -5.37
N LYS A 97 7.16 -1.97 -5.75
CA LYS A 97 8.38 -2.01 -6.59
C LYS A 97 9.50 -2.80 -5.93
N ILE A 98 9.75 -2.57 -4.64
CA ILE A 98 10.82 -3.26 -3.91
C ILE A 98 10.52 -4.76 -3.80
N ALA A 99 9.27 -5.14 -3.49
CA ALA A 99 8.89 -6.56 -3.42
C ALA A 99 9.10 -7.26 -4.78
N ASN A 100 8.71 -6.62 -5.88
CA ASN A 100 8.92 -7.14 -7.24
C ASN A 100 10.40 -7.30 -7.57
N ILE A 101 11.22 -6.28 -7.31
CA ILE A 101 12.67 -6.33 -7.57
C ILE A 101 13.32 -7.48 -6.79
N VAL A 102 13.02 -7.60 -5.50
CA VAL A 102 13.62 -8.65 -4.66
C VAL A 102 13.20 -10.04 -5.12
N ALA A 103 11.94 -10.24 -5.49
CA ALA A 103 11.46 -11.52 -6.01
C ALA A 103 12.12 -11.90 -7.34
N LEU A 104 12.31 -10.95 -8.27
CA LEU A 104 12.99 -11.19 -9.54
C LEU A 104 14.49 -11.50 -9.34
N LEU A 105 15.15 -10.79 -8.43
CA LEU A 105 16.55 -11.08 -8.09
C LEU A 105 16.69 -12.47 -7.45
N LEU A 106 15.76 -12.85 -6.56
CA LEU A 106 15.72 -14.17 -5.95
C LEU A 106 15.56 -15.27 -7.02
N LEU A 107 14.64 -15.06 -7.98
CA LEU A 107 14.46 -15.96 -9.11
C LEU A 107 15.76 -16.10 -9.92
N ALA A 108 16.38 -14.98 -10.32
CA ALA A 108 17.60 -14.99 -11.14
C ALA A 108 18.78 -15.73 -10.48
N ILE A 109 18.90 -15.65 -9.15
CA ILE A 109 19.97 -16.31 -8.40
C ILE A 109 19.70 -17.82 -8.26
N LEU A 110 18.43 -18.21 -8.05
CA LEU A 110 18.06 -19.57 -7.67
C LEU A 110 17.54 -20.43 -8.82
N SER A 111 17.20 -19.85 -9.97
CA SER A 111 16.69 -20.58 -11.14
C SER A 111 17.74 -21.44 -11.83
N ASN A 112 19.03 -21.18 -11.64
CA ASN A 112 20.10 -21.95 -12.30
C ASN A 112 20.38 -23.32 -11.65
N ARG A 113 19.50 -23.80 -10.76
CA ARG A 113 19.60 -25.11 -10.11
C ARG A 113 18.65 -26.17 -10.69
N PHE A 114 18.09 -25.92 -11.87
CA PHE A 114 17.35 -26.90 -12.66
C PHE A 114 18.26 -27.71 -13.58
#